data_AF-A0A3M1YV16-F1
#
_entry.id   AF-A0A3M1YV16-F1
#
_cell.length_a   1.000
_cell.length_b   1.000
_cell.length_c   1.000
_cell.angle_alpha   90.00
_cell.angle_beta   90.00
_cell.angle_gamma   90.00
#
_symmetry.space_group_name_H-M   'P 1'
#
loop_
_entity.id
_entity.type
_entity.pdbx_description
1 polymer ?
#
loop_
_entity_poly.entity_id
_entity_poly.type
_entity_poly.pdbx_seq_one_letter_code
_entity_poly.pdbx_strand_id
1 'polypeptide(L)'
;FFGNQDQKGKLTFYDAFPTSPPKIEVDIMNPHYADYYQGKTPPLDTLSPTPIPFLTVSGCDFQFLIGSRKEDYFNGTIGENREEKSITDWLYSALTTQGIGAKTAVGYGYMKQSNHRADGQ
;
A
#
# COMPACT_ATOMS: atom_id res chain seq x y z
N PHE A 1 -14.71 12.53 -4.48
CA PHE A 1 -14.18 11.24 -4.97
C PHE A 1 -14.77 10.06 -4.23
N PHE A 2 -14.48 9.92 -2.93
CA PHE A 2 -14.83 8.74 -2.14
C PHE A 2 -16.28 8.70 -1.63
N GLY A 3 -16.95 9.86 -1.60
CA GLY A 3 -18.27 10.00 -0.98
C GLY A 3 -18.15 10.39 0.50
N ASN A 4 -19.28 10.48 1.17
CA ASN A 4 -19.40 10.67 2.61
C ASN A 4 -20.65 9.91 3.11
N GLN A 5 -21.08 10.17 4.35
CA GLN A 5 -22.24 9.49 4.93
C GLN A 5 -23.55 9.73 4.15
N ASP A 6 -23.68 10.88 3.48
CA ASP A 6 -24.91 11.29 2.78
C ASP A 6 -24.81 11.12 1.25
N GLN A 7 -23.61 10.87 0.72
CA GLN A 7 -23.35 10.84 -0.72
C GLN A 7 -22.46 9.66 -1.11
N LYS A 8 -22.92 8.88 -2.09
CA LYS A 8 -22.12 7.79 -2.67
C LYS A 8 -20.83 8.30 -3.34
N GLY A 9 -19.81 7.46 -3.31
CA GLY A 9 -18.56 7.68 -4.04
C GLY A 9 -18.78 7.82 -5.55
N LYS A 10 -17.90 8.61 -6.17
CA LYS A 10 -17.84 8.85 -7.63
C LYS A 10 -16.92 7.86 -8.35
N LEU A 11 -15.99 7.24 -7.62
CA LEU A 11 -15.04 6.25 -8.13
C LEU A 11 -15.26 4.89 -7.47
N THR A 12 -14.89 3.85 -8.22
CA THR A 12 -14.78 2.47 -7.75
C THR A 12 -13.31 2.09 -7.76
N PHE A 13 -12.77 1.66 -6.63
CA PHE A 13 -11.41 1.13 -6.52
C PHE A 13 -11.52 -0.39 -6.51
N TYR A 14 -10.93 -1.04 -7.51
CA TYR A 14 -10.87 -2.49 -7.57
C TYR A 14 -9.66 -3.00 -6.80
N ASP A 15 -9.63 -4.32 -6.57
CA ASP A 15 -8.45 -4.97 -6.03
C ASP A 15 -7.24 -4.77 -6.98
N ALA A 16 -6.05 -4.76 -6.38
CA ALA A 16 -4.81 -4.76 -7.15
C ALA A 16 -4.45 -6.19 -7.53
N PHE A 17 -4.28 -6.45 -8.83
CA PHE A 17 -3.99 -7.79 -9.33
C PHE A 17 -2.53 -7.89 -9.79
N PRO A 18 -1.81 -8.97 -9.46
CA PRO A 18 -0.47 -9.16 -9.97
C PRO A 18 -0.54 -9.45 -11.49
N THR A 19 0.37 -8.85 -12.27
CA THR A 19 0.42 -9.04 -13.74
C THR A 19 1.14 -10.33 -14.14
N SER A 20 1.80 -10.98 -13.20
CA SER A 20 2.46 -12.27 -13.33
C SER A 20 2.42 -12.99 -11.98
N PRO A 21 2.55 -14.33 -11.93
CA PRO A 21 2.58 -15.05 -10.66
C PRO A 21 3.63 -14.47 -9.69
N PRO A 22 3.22 -14.02 -8.49
CA PRO A 22 4.13 -13.39 -7.54
C PRO A 22 5.16 -14.40 -7.02
N LYS A 23 6.40 -13.95 -6.82
CA LYS A 23 7.39 -14.74 -6.08
C LYS A 23 7.13 -14.55 -4.59
N ILE A 24 6.93 -15.66 -3.89
CA ILE A 24 6.79 -15.66 -2.44
C ILE A 24 8.14 -15.97 -1.81
N GLU A 25 8.58 -15.12 -0.90
CA GLU A 25 9.83 -15.28 -0.16
C GLU A 25 9.55 -15.34 1.35
N VAL A 26 10.45 -15.98 2.09
CA VAL A 26 10.42 -15.99 3.55
C VAL A 26 11.41 -14.96 4.04
N ASP A 27 10.95 -14.07 4.91
CA ASP A 27 11.77 -13.09 5.59
C ASP A 27 11.60 -13.25 7.11
N ILE A 28 12.49 -12.65 7.92
CA ILE A 28 12.54 -12.88 9.37
C ILE A 28 12.42 -11.56 10.13
N MET A 29 11.54 -11.53 11.13
CA MET A 29 11.58 -10.50 12.17
C MET A 29 12.26 -11.03 13.42
N ASN A 30 13.10 -10.22 14.05
CA ASN A 30 13.77 -10.54 15.31
C ASN A 30 13.40 -9.53 16.41
N PRO A 31 12.15 -9.50 16.93
CA PRO A 31 11.79 -8.64 18.05
C PRO A 31 12.64 -8.96 19.29
N HIS A 32 13.35 -7.95 19.77
CA HIS A 32 14.22 -8.05 20.96
C HIS A 32 13.41 -7.97 22.27
N TYR A 33 12.33 -7.19 22.30
CA TYR A 33 11.55 -6.91 23.52
C TYR A 33 10.17 -7.59 23.50
N ALA A 34 10.09 -8.81 22.96
CA ALA A 34 8.81 -9.51 22.79
C ALA A 34 8.04 -9.69 24.12
N ASP A 35 8.74 -10.04 25.20
CA ASP A 35 8.14 -10.22 26.53
C ASP A 35 7.71 -8.90 27.19
N TYR A 36 8.42 -7.81 26.91
CA TYR A 36 8.04 -6.47 27.37
C TYR A 36 6.75 -6.00 26.71
N TYR A 37 6.62 -6.15 25.39
CA TYR A 37 5.38 -5.82 24.69
C TYR A 37 4.20 -6.70 25.12
N GLN A 38 4.45 -7.86 25.73
CA GLN A 38 3.44 -8.73 26.34
C GLN A 38 3.19 -8.43 27.83
N GLY A 39 3.85 -7.42 28.41
CA GLY A 39 3.69 -7.02 29.82
C GLY A 39 4.30 -8.01 30.83
N LYS A 40 5.15 -8.94 30.38
CA LYS A 40 5.71 -9.99 31.24
C LYS A 40 6.96 -9.54 32.00
N THR A 41 7.78 -8.70 31.37
CA THR A 41 9.06 -8.22 31.93
C THR A 41 9.29 -6.76 31.57
N PRO A 42 10.08 -5.99 32.34
CA PRO A 42 10.59 -4.68 31.89
C PRO A 42 11.40 -4.80 30.58
N PRO A 43 11.59 -3.69 29.83
CA PRO A 43 12.37 -3.70 28.60
C PRO A 43 13.85 -3.74 28.95
N LEU A 44 14.38 -4.95 29.13
CA LEU A 44 15.78 -5.18 29.44
C LEU A 44 16.56 -5.50 28.17
N ASP A 45 17.75 -4.93 28.04
CA ASP A 45 18.66 -5.20 26.91
C ASP A 45 19.25 -6.62 26.92
N THR A 46 18.89 -7.42 27.92
CA THR A 46 19.29 -8.82 28.06
C THR A 46 18.29 -9.81 27.45
N LEU A 47 17.14 -9.33 26.95
CA LEU A 47 16.15 -10.18 26.31
C LEU A 47 16.68 -10.70 24.96
N SER A 48 16.49 -11.98 24.69
CA SER A 48 16.97 -12.58 23.45
C SER A 48 16.01 -12.28 22.28
N PRO A 49 16.52 -11.98 21.08
CA PRO A 49 15.68 -11.83 19.90
C PRO A 49 14.97 -13.16 19.60
N THR A 50 13.68 -13.08 19.26
CA THR A 50 12.89 -14.26 18.86
C THR A 50 12.65 -14.23 17.35
N PRO A 51 13.31 -15.09 16.54
CA PRO A 51 13.09 -15.11 15.09
C PRO A 51 11.68 -15.58 14.72
N ILE A 52 10.97 -14.76 13.95
CA ILE A 52 9.62 -15.04 13.45
C ILE A 52 9.66 -14.95 11.92
N PRO A 53 9.58 -16.09 11.20
CA PRO A 53 9.48 -16.08 9.75
C PRO A 53 8.12 -15.56 9.30
N PHE A 54 8.08 -14.82 8.20
CA PHE A 54 6.85 -14.35 7.56
C PHE A 54 7.01 -14.32 6.04
N LEU A 55 5.88 -14.39 5.33
CA LEU A 55 5.87 -14.39 3.88
C LEU A 55 5.88 -12.98 3.31
N THR A 56 6.69 -12.77 2.28
CA THR A 56 6.79 -11.54 1.50
C THR A 56 6.52 -11.83 0.02
N VAL A 57 6.13 -10.80 -0.71
CA VAL A 57 5.96 -10.84 -2.16
C VAL A 57 7.09 -10.05 -2.80
N SER A 58 7.75 -10.61 -3.81
CA SER A 58 8.76 -9.93 -4.61
C SER A 58 8.65 -10.27 -6.10
N GLY A 59 9.34 -9.47 -6.93
CA GLY A 59 9.52 -9.78 -8.36
C GLY A 59 8.26 -9.77 -9.22
N CYS A 60 7.20 -9.04 -8.84
CA CYS A 60 5.99 -8.91 -9.64
C CYS A 60 5.44 -7.48 -9.65
N ASP A 61 4.91 -7.07 -10.79
CA ASP A 61 4.14 -5.84 -10.92
C ASP A 61 2.67 -6.08 -10.54
N PHE A 62 2.01 -5.02 -10.08
CA PHE A 62 0.58 -5.02 -9.79
C PHE A 62 -0.14 -4.01 -10.68
N GLN A 63 -1.28 -4.42 -11.21
CA GLN A 63 -2.21 -3.57 -11.92
C GLN A 63 -3.25 -3.02 -10.94
N PHE A 64 -3.38 -1.70 -10.91
CA PHE A 64 -4.40 -0.99 -10.15
C PHE A 64 -5.45 -0.45 -11.09
N LEU A 65 -6.72 -0.79 -10.84
CA LEU A 65 -7.85 -0.39 -11.67
C LEU A 65 -8.75 0.55 -10.86
N ILE A 66 -9.09 1.68 -11.47
CA ILE A 66 -10.05 2.65 -10.93
C ILE A 66 -11.14 2.85 -11.98
N GLY A 67 -12.39 2.61 -11.60
CA GLY A 67 -13.56 2.78 -12.46
C GLY A 67 -14.38 4.01 -12.10
N SER A 68 -15.08 4.58 -13.09
CA SER A 68 -16.07 5.60 -12.86
C SER A 68 -17.20 5.53 -13.88
N ARG A 69 -18.37 6.12 -13.54
CA ARG A 69 -19.50 6.27 -14.46
C ARG A 69 -19.37 7.46 -15.39
N LYS A 70 -18.50 8.42 -15.08
CA LYS A 70 -18.24 9.62 -15.88
C LYS A 70 -16.73 9.83 -15.96
N GLU A 71 -16.22 10.04 -17.17
CA GLU A 71 -14.79 10.26 -17.42
C GLU A 71 -14.27 11.50 -16.70
N ASP A 72 -15.07 12.57 -16.63
CA ASP A 72 -14.73 13.81 -15.95
C ASP A 72 -14.36 13.62 -14.47
N TYR A 73 -14.77 12.51 -13.84
CA TYR A 73 -14.40 12.23 -12.47
C TYR A 73 -12.94 11.82 -12.31
N PHE A 74 -12.25 11.34 -13.34
CA PHE A 74 -10.80 11.10 -13.28
C PHE A 74 -9.99 12.39 -13.38
N ASN A 75 -10.51 13.37 -14.12
CA ASN A 75 -9.92 14.69 -14.30
C ASN A 75 -10.26 15.66 -13.16
N GLY A 76 -11.14 15.26 -12.24
CA GLY A 76 -11.44 16.04 -11.06
C GLY A 76 -10.18 16.22 -10.21
N THR A 77 -10.04 17.39 -9.62
CA THR A 77 -8.90 17.72 -8.76
C THR A 77 -9.38 17.75 -7.30
N ILE A 78 -8.54 17.28 -6.37
CA ILE A 78 -8.86 17.26 -4.94
C ILE A 78 -8.10 18.39 -4.24
N GLY A 79 -8.82 19.41 -3.77
CA GLY A 79 -8.28 20.47 -2.92
C GLY A 79 -8.96 21.81 -3.18
N GLU A 80 -9.24 22.59 -2.13
CA GLU A 80 -9.74 23.96 -2.27
C GLU A 80 -8.61 24.98 -2.47
N ASN A 81 -7.35 24.58 -2.31
CA ASN A 81 -6.18 25.44 -2.41
C ASN A 81 -4.98 24.76 -3.09
N ARG A 82 -4.58 25.32 -4.24
CA ARG A 82 -3.28 25.28 -4.96
C ARG A 82 -2.59 23.95 -5.34
N GLU A 83 -2.99 22.78 -4.86
CA GLU A 83 -2.48 21.51 -5.40
C GLU A 83 -3.62 20.65 -5.94
N GLU A 84 -4.07 21.02 -7.13
CA GLU A 84 -5.02 20.27 -7.92
C GLU A 84 -4.41 18.93 -8.39
N LYS A 85 -4.41 17.93 -7.51
CA LYS A 85 -3.94 16.57 -7.80
C LYS A 85 -5.09 15.70 -8.27
N SER A 86 -4.86 14.96 -9.36
CA SER A 86 -5.79 13.94 -9.85
C SER A 86 -5.80 12.73 -8.91
N ILE A 87 -6.81 11.85 -9.05
CA ILE A 87 -6.83 10.60 -8.26
C ILE A 87 -5.61 9.71 -8.56
N THR A 88 -5.10 9.74 -9.79
CA THR A 88 -3.91 8.97 -10.19
C THR A 88 -2.65 9.49 -9.51
N ASP A 89 -2.53 10.81 -9.31
CA ASP A 89 -1.40 11.40 -8.57
C ASP A 89 -1.44 11.00 -7.09
N TRP A 90 -2.63 11.01 -6.50
CA TRP A 90 -2.84 10.55 -5.13
C TRP A 90 -2.50 9.06 -4.96
N LEU A 91 -2.96 8.22 -5.89
CA LEU A 91 -2.63 6.79 -5.87
C LEU A 91 -1.12 6.58 -5.99
N TYR A 92 -0.47 7.23 -6.95
CA TYR A 92 0.98 7.15 -7.12
C TYR A 92 1.73 7.60 -5.86
N SER A 93 1.34 8.73 -5.28
CA SER A 93 1.96 9.24 -4.05
C SER A 93 1.75 8.30 -2.86
N ALA A 94 0.55 7.75 -2.68
CA ALA A 94 0.28 6.79 -1.62
C ALA A 94 1.15 5.53 -1.75
N LEU A 95 1.21 4.95 -2.96
CA LEU A 95 1.99 3.74 -3.23
C LEU A 95 3.51 3.94 -3.09
N THR A 96 4.02 5.13 -3.41
CA THR A 96 5.46 5.43 -3.39
C THR A 96 5.95 6.02 -2.06
N THR A 97 5.09 6.65 -1.27
CA THR A 97 5.49 7.37 -0.04
C THR A 97 4.88 6.83 1.25
N GLN A 98 3.71 6.19 1.19
CA GLN A 98 3.07 5.59 2.35
C GLN A 98 3.22 4.06 2.37
N GLY A 99 3.24 3.46 1.17
CA GLY A 99 3.20 2.02 1.00
C GLY A 99 1.84 1.43 1.36
N ILE A 100 1.62 0.17 0.98
CA ILE A 100 0.40 -0.58 1.27
C ILE A 100 0.73 -1.96 1.84
N GLY A 101 -0.18 -2.51 2.65
CA GLY A 101 0.01 -3.79 3.31
C GLY A 101 0.66 -3.64 4.69
N ALA A 102 1.34 -4.70 5.14
CA ALA A 102 1.91 -4.74 6.48
C ALA A 102 3.33 -4.15 6.51
N LYS A 103 3.75 -3.67 7.69
CA LYS A 103 5.14 -3.29 7.99
C LYS A 103 5.70 -2.14 7.13
N THR A 104 4.85 -1.23 6.69
CA THR A 104 5.26 -0.03 5.93
C THR A 104 6.23 0.86 6.70
N ALA A 105 6.05 1.01 8.01
CA ALA A 105 6.96 1.78 8.87
C ALA A 105 8.42 1.29 8.86
N VAL A 106 8.67 0.05 8.43
CA VAL A 106 10.01 -0.54 8.29
C VAL A 106 10.37 -0.88 6.84
N GLY A 107 9.67 -0.28 5.88
CA GLY A 107 10.07 -0.27 4.47
C GLY A 107 9.39 -1.29 3.54
N TYR A 108 8.43 -2.09 4.03
CA TYR A 108 7.68 -3.02 3.17
C TYR A 108 6.49 -2.32 2.50
N GLY A 109 5.99 -2.88 1.39
CA GLY A 109 4.74 -2.43 0.78
C GLY A 109 4.84 -1.18 -0.11
N TYR A 110 6.05 -0.66 -0.32
CA TYR A 110 6.30 0.44 -1.25
C TYR A 110 6.40 -0.08 -2.68
N MET A 111 5.80 0.68 -3.60
CA MET A 111 5.81 0.34 -5.02
C MET A 111 6.46 1.45 -5.84
N LYS A 112 6.84 1.13 -7.07
CA LYS A 112 7.33 2.07 -8.07
C LYS A 112 6.51 1.89 -9.33
N GLN A 113 6.34 2.96 -10.10
CA GLN A 113 5.67 2.86 -11.39
C GLN A 113 6.49 1.97 -12.32
N SER A 114 5.84 0.95 -12.87
CA SER A 114 6.43 0.15 -13.95
C SER A 114 6.25 0.89 -15.28
N ASN A 115 7.26 0.83 -16.14
CA ASN A 115 7.22 1.45 -17.47
C ASN A 115 6.39 0.65 -18.48
N HIS A 116 5.61 -0.35 -18.02
CA HIS A 116 4.80 -1.18 -18.88
C HIS A 116 3.47 -0.48 -19.17
N ARG A 117 3.38 0.12 -20.37
CA ARG A 117 2.10 0.56 -20.92
C ARG A 117 1.26 -0.68 -21.19
N ALA A 118 0.06 -0.74 -20.64
CA ALA A 118 -0.94 -1.67 -21.13
C ALA A 118 -1.27 -1.25 -22.57
N ASP A 119 -0.95 -2.10 -23.53
CA ASP A 119 -1.39 -1.95 -24.91
C ASP A 119 -2.93 -2.12 -24.95
N GLY A 120 -3.66 -1.06 -25.34
CA GLY A 120 -5.12 -1.00 -25.52
C GLY A 120 -5.90 -0.80 -24.21
N GLN A 121 -6.89 0.09 -24.10
CA GLN A 121 -7.81 0.72 -25.07
C GLN A 121 -8.02 2.19 -24.72
#